data_AF-A0A3M1I8F6-F1
#
_entry.id   AF-A0A3M1I8F6-F1
#
_cell.length_a   1.000
_cell.length_b   1.000
_cell.length_c   1.000
_cell.angle_alpha   90.00
_cell.angle_beta   90.00
_cell.angle_gamma   90.00
#
_symmetry.space_group_name_H-M   'P 1'
#
loop_
_entity.id
_entity.type
_entity.pdbx_description
1 polymer ?
#
loop_
_entity_poly.entity_id
_entity_poly.type
_entity_poly.pdbx_seq_one_letter_code
_entity_poly.pdbx_strand_id
1 'polypeptide(L)'
;MEGKIMRITALISSLLIVLFSLTLLFAHQRKRPLTYQEKKKVAKKMKKIAKALGVKCKYCHTEAKKGLRAGDFTILTDDGKFAHDVMFPLAKRYKVTCDYCHNGKDEFTDVGERAQKDMDAMEKHFKKT
;
A
#
# COMPACT_ATOMS: atom_id res chain seq x y z
N MET A 1 -27.75 -51.28 9.15
CA MET A 1 -27.76 -49.82 8.88
C MET A 1 -26.42 -49.13 9.19
N GLU A 2 -25.53 -49.78 9.92
CA GLU A 2 -24.26 -49.20 10.43
C GLU A 2 -23.23 -48.92 9.33
N GLY A 3 -23.14 -49.76 8.30
CA GLY A 3 -22.19 -49.57 7.20
C GLY A 3 -22.46 -48.35 6.29
N LYS A 4 -23.70 -47.85 6.22
CA LYS A 4 -24.03 -46.64 5.44
C LYS A 4 -23.64 -45.36 6.21
N ILE A 5 -23.81 -45.35 7.53
CA ILE A 5 -23.47 -44.22 8.40
C ILE A 5 -21.96 -44.00 8.40
N MET A 6 -21.16 -45.07 8.51
CA MET A 6 -19.69 -45.00 8.49
C MET A 6 -19.10 -44.50 7.16
N ARG A 7 -19.78 -44.77 6.03
CA ARG A 7 -19.37 -44.24 4.72
C ARG A 7 -19.68 -42.76 4.55
N ILE A 8 -20.80 -42.29 5.10
CA ILE A 8 -21.21 -40.88 5.03
C ILE A 8 -20.29 -40.01 5.90
N THR A 9 -19.93 -40.45 7.11
CA THR A 9 -19.02 -39.70 7.99
C THR A 9 -17.61 -39.60 7.39
N ALA A 10 -17.12 -40.65 6.73
CA ALA A 10 -15.84 -40.62 6.02
C ALA A 10 -15.83 -39.63 4.85
N LEU A 11 -16.93 -39.52 4.09
CA LEU A 11 -17.06 -38.57 2.98
C LEU A 11 -17.15 -37.11 3.47
N ILE A 12 -17.86 -36.87 4.57
CA ILE A 12 -17.95 -35.52 5.16
C ILE A 12 -16.60 -35.09 5.72
N SER A 13 -15.90 -35.98 6.44
CA SER A 13 -14.58 -35.70 6.98
C SER A 13 -13.55 -35.41 5.89
N SER A 14 -13.57 -36.17 4.79
CA SER A 14 -12.66 -35.93 3.66
C SER A 14 -12.98 -34.63 2.92
N LEU A 15 -14.26 -34.27 2.77
CA LEU A 15 -14.66 -32.98 2.20
C LEU A 15 -14.20 -31.80 3.05
N LEU A 16 -14.32 -31.90 4.38
CA LEU A 16 -13.84 -30.86 5.30
C LEU A 16 -12.32 -30.69 5.26
N ILE A 17 -11.56 -31.77 5.14
CA ILE A 17 -10.10 -31.73 5.01
C ILE A 17 -9.68 -31.05 3.69
N VAL A 18 -10.38 -31.33 2.59
CA VAL A 18 -10.11 -30.69 1.30
C VAL A 18 -10.42 -29.19 1.35
N LEU A 19 -11.56 -28.80 1.95
CA LEU A 19 -11.93 -27.39 2.11
C LEU A 19 -10.94 -26.64 3.01
N PHE A 20 -10.48 -27.24 4.10
CA PHE A 20 -9.48 -26.66 4.99
C PHE A 20 -8.08 -26.56 4.33
N SER A 21 -7.72 -27.53 3.50
CA SER A 21 -6.48 -27.48 2.72
C SER A 21 -6.52 -26.36 1.67
N LEU A 22 -7.69 -26.17 1.05
CA LEU A 22 -7.90 -25.14 0.03
C LEU A 22 -7.80 -23.73 0.63
N THR A 23 -8.33 -23.49 1.83
CA THR A 23 -8.21 -22.18 2.51
C THR A 23 -6.77 -21.85 2.91
N LEU A 24 -5.97 -22.84 3.34
CA LEU A 24 -4.55 -22.64 3.64
C LEU A 24 -3.72 -22.27 2.40
N LEU A 25 -4.06 -22.82 1.23
CA LEU A 25 -3.44 -22.45 -0.06
C LEU A 25 -3.70 -20.98 -0.43
N PHE A 26 -4.90 -20.46 -0.16
CA PHE A 26 -5.21 -19.04 -0.39
C PHE A 26 -4.52 -18.10 0.62
N ALA A 27 -4.24 -18.56 1.84
CA ALA A 27 -3.60 -17.76 2.88
C ALA A 27 -2.10 -17.46 2.60
N HIS A 28 -1.44 -18.22 1.73
CA HIS A 28 0.02 -18.11 1.49
C HIS A 28 0.41 -17.41 0.17
N GLN A 29 -0.31 -16.36 -0.23
CA GLN A 29 0.14 -15.45 -1.30
C GLN A 29 1.29 -14.54 -0.81
N ARG A 30 2.46 -15.10 -0.51
CA ARG A 30 3.67 -14.29 -0.30
C ARG A 30 4.04 -13.62 -1.63
N LYS A 31 3.91 -12.29 -1.69
CA LYS A 31 4.31 -11.51 -2.87
C LYS A 31 5.77 -11.85 -3.22
N ARG A 32 5.99 -12.32 -4.46
CA ARG A 32 7.33 -12.66 -4.95
C ARG A 32 8.27 -11.45 -4.86
N PRO A 33 9.57 -11.64 -4.62
CA PRO A 33 10.51 -10.52 -4.65
C PRO A 33 10.53 -9.86 -6.04
N LEU A 34 10.58 -8.53 -6.05
CA LEU A 34 10.72 -7.77 -7.29
C LEU A 34 12.08 -8.04 -7.93
N THR A 35 12.08 -8.21 -9.26
CA THR A 35 13.29 -8.25 -10.09
C THR A 35 14.03 -6.91 -10.07
N TYR A 36 15.28 -6.92 -10.50
CA TYR A 36 16.08 -5.69 -10.63
C TYR A 36 15.39 -4.63 -11.51
N GLN A 37 14.83 -5.03 -12.65
CA GLN A 37 14.17 -4.09 -13.58
C GLN A 37 12.91 -3.48 -12.97
N GLU A 38 12.13 -4.26 -12.21
CA GLU A 38 10.96 -3.75 -11.49
C GLU A 38 11.38 -2.77 -10.38
N LYS A 39 12.42 -3.10 -9.60
CA LYS A 39 13.00 -2.19 -8.59
C LYS A 39 13.50 -0.89 -9.20
N LYS A 40 14.18 -0.96 -10.36
CA LYS A 40 14.63 0.23 -11.11
C LYS A 40 13.46 1.13 -11.52
N LYS A 41 12.34 0.54 -11.97
CA LYS A 41 11.12 1.29 -12.29
C LYS A 41 10.52 1.96 -11.05
N VAL A 42 10.46 1.24 -9.92
CA VAL A 42 10.00 1.81 -8.63
C VAL A 42 10.90 2.96 -8.20
N ALA A 43 12.22 2.78 -8.22
CA ALA A 43 13.17 3.84 -7.87
C ALA A 43 13.01 5.09 -8.74
N LYS A 44 12.77 4.92 -10.06
CA LYS A 44 12.49 6.04 -10.97
C LYS A 44 11.20 6.77 -10.60
N LYS A 45 10.15 6.05 -10.20
CA LYS A 45 8.89 6.65 -9.72
C LYS A 45 9.11 7.40 -8.40
N MET A 46 9.79 6.80 -7.42
CA MET A 46 10.09 7.45 -6.14
C MET A 46 10.93 8.72 -6.33
N LYS A 47 11.89 8.72 -7.26
CA LYS A 47 12.67 9.93 -7.59
C LYS A 47 11.81 11.06 -8.15
N LYS A 48 10.79 10.75 -8.96
CA LYS A 48 9.85 11.76 -9.46
C LYS A 48 9.01 12.36 -8.32
N ILE A 49 8.53 11.51 -7.41
CA ILE A 49 7.76 11.94 -6.24
C ILE A 49 8.62 12.84 -5.34
N ALA A 50 9.85 12.40 -5.02
CA ALA A 50 10.80 13.20 -4.25
C ALA A 50 11.06 14.58 -4.88
N LYS A 51 11.16 14.64 -6.22
CA LYS A 51 11.31 15.90 -6.94
C LYS A 51 10.08 16.80 -6.84
N ALA A 52 8.88 16.24 -7.07
CA ALA A 52 7.62 16.98 -6.98
C ALA A 52 7.38 17.57 -5.59
N LEU A 53 7.76 16.82 -4.55
CA LEU A 53 7.64 17.24 -3.15
C LEU A 53 8.84 18.05 -2.65
N GLY A 54 9.89 18.26 -3.46
CA GLY A 54 11.10 18.97 -3.02
C GLY A 54 11.86 18.30 -1.86
N VAL A 55 11.68 17.00 -1.62
CA VAL A 55 12.28 16.28 -0.49
C VAL A 55 13.39 15.31 -0.91
N LYS A 56 14.28 15.00 0.02
CA LYS A 56 15.29 13.94 -0.15
C LYS A 56 14.71 12.59 0.29
N CYS A 57 15.26 11.46 -0.20
CA CYS A 57 14.79 10.12 0.17
C CYS A 57 14.74 9.87 1.69
N LYS A 58 15.65 10.48 2.45
CA LYS A 58 15.71 10.39 3.91
C LYS A 58 14.51 11.01 4.65
N TYR A 59 13.70 11.80 3.94
CA TYR A 59 12.47 12.36 4.48
C TYR A 59 11.42 11.26 4.70
N CYS A 60 11.27 10.34 3.74
CA CYS A 60 10.29 9.25 3.81
C CYS A 60 10.90 7.91 4.27
N HIS A 61 12.20 7.72 4.10
CA HIS A 61 12.89 6.46 4.40
C HIS A 61 13.94 6.66 5.49
N THR A 62 14.03 5.74 6.44
CA THR A 62 15.19 5.66 7.34
C THR A 62 16.35 4.93 6.64
N GLU A 63 17.57 5.05 7.17
CA GLU A 63 18.82 4.47 6.63
C GLU A 63 18.86 2.92 6.72
N ALA A 64 17.79 2.24 6.30
CA ALA A 64 17.88 0.83 5.93
C ALA A 64 18.72 0.71 4.65
N LYS A 65 19.56 -0.33 4.56
CA LYS A 65 20.43 -0.61 3.40
C LYS A 65 19.68 -0.32 2.10
N LYS A 66 20.06 0.76 1.40
CA LYS A 66 19.44 1.21 0.14
C LYS A 66 19.50 0.08 -0.88
N GLY A 67 18.40 -0.64 -0.97
CA GLY A 67 18.45 -1.99 -1.46
C GLY A 67 17.85 -2.18 -2.83
N LEU A 68 18.69 -2.02 -3.85
CA LEU A 68 18.38 -2.52 -5.20
C LEU A 68 18.46 -4.05 -5.29
N ARG A 69 18.82 -4.77 -4.22
CA ARG A 69 18.90 -6.25 -4.19
C ARG A 69 17.54 -6.87 -3.85
N ALA A 70 17.26 -8.07 -4.34
CA ALA A 70 16.03 -8.79 -4.03
C ALA A 70 15.87 -8.99 -2.52
N GLY A 71 14.69 -8.72 -1.96
CA GLY A 71 14.40 -8.86 -0.52
C GLY A 71 14.64 -7.61 0.33
N ASP A 72 15.24 -6.54 -0.21
CA ASP A 72 15.44 -5.31 0.55
C ASP A 72 14.14 -4.48 0.65
N PHE A 73 13.78 -4.13 1.89
CA PHE A 73 12.72 -3.19 2.23
C PHE A 73 13.33 -1.96 2.92
N THR A 74 12.86 -0.77 2.54
CA THR A 74 13.18 0.46 3.25
C THR A 74 12.20 0.66 4.39
N ILE A 75 12.68 0.88 5.61
CA ILE A 75 11.83 1.28 6.74
C ILE A 75 11.35 2.72 6.48
N LEU A 76 10.06 2.98 6.70
CA LEU A 76 9.46 4.30 6.48
C LEU A 76 9.49 5.13 7.77
N THR A 77 9.77 6.42 7.62
CA THR A 77 9.46 7.44 8.64
C THR A 77 7.94 7.62 8.74
N ASP A 78 7.46 8.38 9.72
CA ASP A 78 6.02 8.64 9.84
C ASP A 78 5.48 9.46 8.65
N ASP A 79 6.26 10.42 8.14
CA ASP A 79 5.96 11.09 6.87
C ASP A 79 5.88 10.10 5.70
N GLY A 80 6.80 9.13 5.64
CA GLY A 80 6.81 8.09 4.62
C GLY A 80 5.59 7.17 4.69
N LYS A 81 5.15 6.80 5.91
CA LYS A 81 3.93 6.03 6.14
C LYS A 81 2.70 6.83 5.74
N PHE A 82 2.59 8.08 6.15
CA PHE A 82 1.48 8.95 5.77
C PHE A 82 1.37 9.12 4.24
N ALA A 83 2.50 9.35 3.57
CA ALA A 83 2.52 9.42 2.12
C ALA A 83 2.06 8.10 1.46
N HIS A 84 2.50 6.95 1.98
CA HIS A 84 2.15 5.63 1.45
C HIS A 84 0.68 5.26 1.70
N ASP A 85 0.17 5.51 2.91
CA ASP A 85 -1.14 5.02 3.36
C ASP A 85 -2.28 5.98 3.01
N VAL A 86 -1.99 7.29 2.90
CA VAL A 86 -3.01 8.32 2.63
C VAL A 86 -2.82 8.92 1.25
N MET A 87 -1.64 9.47 0.96
CA MET A 87 -1.45 10.28 -0.24
C MET A 87 -1.35 9.46 -1.53
N PHE A 88 -0.72 8.29 -1.50
CA PHE A 88 -0.62 7.42 -2.68
C PHE A 88 -2.00 6.89 -3.12
N PRO A 89 -2.86 6.38 -2.23
CA PRO A 89 -4.24 6.05 -2.58
C PRO A 89 -5.04 7.24 -3.09
N LEU A 90 -4.86 8.43 -2.50
CA LEU A 90 -5.53 9.65 -2.93
C LEU A 90 -5.14 10.01 -4.37
N ALA A 91 -3.84 10.12 -4.66
CA ALA A 91 -3.32 10.39 -5.99
C ALA A 91 -3.80 9.35 -7.01
N LYS A 92 -3.83 8.06 -6.62
CA LYS A 92 -4.36 6.98 -7.47
C LYS A 92 -5.86 7.12 -7.74
N ARG A 93 -6.66 7.44 -6.72
CA ARG A 93 -8.11 7.62 -6.81
C ARG A 93 -8.46 8.74 -7.80
N TYR A 94 -7.78 9.86 -7.68
CA TYR A 94 -8.00 11.02 -8.54
C TYR A 94 -7.19 10.99 -9.84
N LYS A 95 -6.35 9.98 -10.04
CA LYS A 95 -5.47 9.80 -11.22
C LYS A 95 -4.56 11.01 -11.47
N VAL A 96 -4.09 11.64 -10.40
CA VAL A 96 -3.19 12.81 -10.45
C VAL A 96 -1.79 12.45 -9.95
N THR A 97 -0.81 13.26 -10.33
CA THR A 97 0.56 13.19 -9.80
C THR A 97 0.73 14.18 -8.64
N CYS A 98 1.79 14.01 -7.84
CA CYS A 98 2.00 14.81 -6.62
C CYS A 98 2.11 16.31 -6.92
N ASP A 99 2.74 16.67 -8.04
CA ASP A 99 2.90 18.04 -8.54
C ASP A 99 1.61 18.70 -9.02
N TYR A 100 0.51 17.95 -9.14
CA TYR A 100 -0.79 18.54 -9.43
C TYR A 100 -1.29 19.40 -8.25
N CYS A 101 -1.07 18.92 -7.02
CA CYS A 101 -1.44 19.63 -5.80
C CYS A 101 -0.23 20.32 -5.15
N HIS A 102 0.94 19.68 -5.12
CA HIS A 102 2.12 20.19 -4.43
C HIS A 102 2.99 21.06 -5.34
N ASN A 103 3.52 22.16 -4.79
CA ASN A 103 4.57 22.97 -5.39
C ASN A 103 5.86 22.87 -4.54
N GLY A 104 6.36 21.65 -4.35
CA GLY A 104 7.42 21.38 -3.38
C GLY A 104 6.87 20.90 -2.04
N LYS A 105 7.64 21.12 -0.97
CA LYS A 105 7.37 20.49 0.33
C LYS A 105 6.27 21.21 1.11
N ASP A 106 6.37 22.53 1.17
CA ASP A 106 5.59 23.36 2.09
C ASP A 106 4.61 24.28 1.35
N GLU A 107 4.48 24.12 0.03
CA GLU A 107 3.59 24.93 -0.82
C GLU A 107 2.66 24.05 -1.64
N PHE A 108 1.45 24.57 -1.90
CA PHE A 108 0.47 23.96 -2.78
C PHE A 108 0.28 24.82 -4.04
N THR A 109 -0.20 24.19 -5.10
CA THR A 109 -0.81 24.88 -6.24
C THR A 109 -2.18 25.42 -5.83
N ASP A 110 -2.79 26.28 -6.64
CA ASP A 110 -4.18 26.76 -6.42
C ASP A 110 -5.18 25.61 -6.23
N VAL A 111 -4.96 24.50 -6.93
CA VAL A 111 -5.78 23.29 -6.81
C VAL A 111 -5.52 22.57 -5.50
N GLY A 112 -4.25 22.45 -5.11
CA GLY A 112 -3.85 21.86 -3.83
C GLY A 112 -4.40 22.64 -2.64
N GLU A 113 -4.35 23.97 -2.67
CA GLU A 113 -4.93 24.82 -1.63
C GLU A 113 -6.44 24.61 -1.49
N ARG A 114 -7.15 24.55 -2.62
CA ARG A 114 -8.60 24.30 -2.61
C ARG A 114 -8.91 22.93 -2.02
N ALA A 115 -8.19 21.90 -2.46
CA ALA A 115 -8.34 20.54 -1.94
C ALA A 115 -8.08 20.49 -0.43
N GLN A 116 -7.04 21.18 0.07
CA GLN A 116 -6.77 21.25 1.50
C GLN A 116 -7.92 21.91 2.27
N LYS A 117 -8.42 23.06 1.80
CA LYS A 117 -9.56 23.75 2.40
C LYS A 117 -10.81 22.87 2.46
N ASP A 118 -11.09 22.10 1.41
CA ASP A 118 -12.22 21.17 1.36
C ASP A 118 -12.06 20.04 2.39
N MET A 119 -10.86 19.46 2.50
CA MET A 119 -10.56 18.40 3.46
C MET A 119 -10.66 18.90 4.91
N ASP A 120 -10.15 20.09 5.21
CA ASP A 120 -10.24 20.73 6.52
C ASP A 120 -11.70 21.04 6.90
N ALA A 121 -12.51 21.48 5.93
CA ALA A 121 -13.94 21.72 6.13
C ALA A 121 -14.70 20.42 6.44
N MET A 122 -14.40 19.34 5.71
CA MET A 122 -14.96 18.03 5.99
C MET A 122 -14.58 17.52 7.38
N GLU A 123 -13.30 17.62 7.76
CA GLU A 123 -12.84 17.19 9.09
C GLU A 123 -13.58 17.92 10.21
N LYS A 124 -13.76 19.24 10.08
CA LYS A 124 -14.53 20.05 11.05
C LYS A 124 -15.99 19.63 11.14
N HIS A 125 -16.61 19.27 10.02
CA HIS A 125 -17.99 18.81 9.99
C HIS A 125 -18.14 17.48 10.73
N PHE A 126 -17.29 16.50 10.42
CA PHE A 126 -17.36 15.16 11.02
C PHE A 126 -16.89 15.10 12.48
N LYS A 127 -16.06 16.04 12.96
CA LYS A 127 -15.70 16.15 14.38
C LYS A 127 -16.81 16.75 15.26
N LYS A 128 -17.77 17.44 14.67
CA LYS A 128 -18.89 18.07 15.40
C LYS A 128 -20.12 17.16 15.56
N THR A 129 -20.21 16.12 14.74
CA THR A 129 -21.23 15.05 14.79
C THR A 129 -20.73 13.86 15.57
#